data_AF-A0A7W1CKU0-F1
#
_entry.id   AF-A0A7W1CKU0-F1
#
_cell.length_a   1.000
_cell.length_b   1.000
_cell.length_c   1.000
_cell.angle_alpha   90.00
_cell.angle_beta   90.00
_cell.angle_gamma   90.00
#
_symmetry.space_group_name_H-M   'P 1'
#
loop_
_entity.id
_entity.type
_entity.pdbx_description
1 polymer ?
#
loop_
_entity_poly.entity_id
_entity_poly.type
_entity_poly.pdbx_seq_one_letter_code
_entity_poly.pdbx_strand_id
1 'polypeptide(L)'
;RCQRPVPDRGLGVVVGDGLVATAAHTVEGELRGLTVDGAPATVVAIDARTDLAVLGVPTAATPMALADVVAPVSAVLHDLDGAHDVEVVRTGTLVVHDTTDRVRHERQVHTFTPGVPAGTSGAPITTADRALLGIVVLDRADRDAADAVTSAELAALLSVAGSPGPRLGCGRG
;
A
#
# COMPACT_ATOMS: atom_id res chain seq x y z
N ARG A 1 -19.80 23.37 13.51
CA ARG A 1 -18.44 23.98 13.34
C ARG A 1 -17.83 23.32 12.12
N CYS A 2 -17.56 24.05 11.04
CA CYS A 2 -16.92 23.47 9.85
C CYS A 2 -15.44 23.24 10.16
N GLN A 3 -15.01 21.99 10.29
CA GLN A 3 -13.59 21.67 10.40
C GLN A 3 -12.89 21.97 9.06
N ARG A 4 -11.72 22.60 9.15
CA ARG A 4 -10.83 22.82 8.01
C ARG A 4 -10.21 21.46 7.64
N PRO A 5 -10.26 21.03 6.37
CA PRO A 5 -9.56 19.82 5.94
C PRO A 5 -8.09 19.94 6.27
N VAL A 6 -7.54 18.92 6.91
CA VAL A 6 -6.09 18.75 7.06
C VAL A 6 -5.66 17.86 5.90
N PRO A 7 -4.72 18.29 5.05
CA PRO A 7 -4.20 17.42 4.00
C PRO A 7 -3.40 16.30 4.66
N ASP A 8 -3.75 15.06 4.35
CA ASP A 8 -2.94 13.89 4.63
C ASP A 8 -2.14 13.51 3.37
N ARG A 9 -0.96 12.91 3.55
CA ARG A 9 -0.07 12.53 2.45
C ARG A 9 0.46 11.12 2.69
N GLY A 10 0.41 10.32 1.63
CA GLY A 10 1.05 9.02 1.54
C GLY A 10 1.77 8.88 0.19
N LEU A 11 2.45 7.76 0.04
CA LEU A 11 3.09 7.34 -1.19
C LEU A 11 2.24 6.26 -1.88
N GLY A 12 2.51 6.01 -3.16
CA GLY A 12 1.85 4.94 -3.88
C GLY A 12 2.66 4.49 -5.07
N VAL A 13 2.35 3.29 -5.56
CA VAL A 13 3.07 2.64 -6.66
C VAL A 13 2.09 2.14 -7.71
N VAL A 14 2.43 2.28 -8.99
CA VAL A 14 1.60 1.79 -10.09
C VAL A 14 1.74 0.28 -10.21
N VAL A 15 0.62 -0.43 -10.11
CA VAL A 15 0.58 -1.91 -10.06
C VAL A 15 -0.28 -2.52 -11.15
N GLY A 16 -0.93 -1.69 -11.96
CA GLY A 16 -1.73 -2.09 -13.12
C GLY A 16 -2.13 -0.87 -13.94
N ASP A 17 -2.84 -1.12 -15.04
CA ASP A 17 -3.28 -0.08 -15.97
C ASP A 17 -4.24 0.90 -15.26
N GLY A 18 -3.73 2.08 -14.93
CA GLY A 18 -4.47 3.08 -14.16
C GLY A 18 -4.71 2.69 -12.70
N LEU A 19 -3.96 1.72 -12.16
CA LEU A 19 -4.07 1.27 -10.78
C LEU A 19 -2.84 1.63 -9.96
N VAL A 20 -3.07 2.28 -8.82
CA VAL A 20 -2.03 2.66 -7.85
C VAL A 20 -2.31 1.97 -6.52
N ALA A 21 -1.35 1.24 -5.98
CA ALA A 21 -1.44 0.66 -4.65
C ALA A 21 -0.79 1.58 -3.60
N THR A 22 -1.37 1.61 -2.40
CA THR A 22 -0.90 2.39 -1.25
C THR A 22 -1.34 1.73 0.06
N ALA A 23 -0.94 2.30 1.19
CA ALA A 23 -1.43 1.88 2.51
C ALA A 23 -2.86 2.40 2.74
N ALA A 24 -3.75 1.56 3.28
CA ALA A 24 -5.18 1.90 3.39
C ALA A 24 -5.42 3.09 4.32
N HIS A 25 -4.73 3.15 5.45
CA HIS A 25 -4.86 4.25 6.40
C HIS A 25 -4.55 5.64 5.82
N THR A 26 -3.88 5.72 4.66
CA THR A 26 -3.61 7.01 3.96
C THR A 26 -4.81 7.53 3.18
N VAL A 27 -5.80 6.68 2.91
CA VAL A 27 -6.98 6.98 2.08
C VAL A 27 -8.30 6.61 2.74
N GLU A 28 -8.27 6.18 4.00
CA GLU A 28 -9.46 5.91 4.81
C GLU A 28 -10.08 7.21 5.38
N GLY A 29 -11.38 7.16 5.66
CA GLY A 29 -12.13 8.25 6.26
C GLY A 29 -12.91 9.14 5.28
N GLU A 30 -13.55 10.19 5.80
CA GLU A 30 -14.33 11.14 4.99
C GLU A 30 -13.40 12.09 4.21
N LEU A 31 -13.04 11.68 2.99
CA LEU A 31 -12.21 12.49 2.09
C LEU A 31 -13.06 13.52 1.33
N ARG A 32 -12.61 14.78 1.31
CA ARG A 32 -13.19 15.82 0.43
C ARG A 32 -12.70 15.72 -1.02
N GLY A 33 -11.57 15.05 -1.23
CA GLY A 33 -10.95 14.83 -2.52
C GLY A 33 -9.73 13.93 -2.34
N LEU A 34 -9.46 13.11 -3.34
CA LEU A 34 -8.31 12.22 -3.41
C LEU A 34 -7.61 12.46 -4.74
N THR A 35 -6.30 12.68 -4.68
CA THR A 35 -5.48 12.91 -5.87
C THR A 35 -4.17 12.16 -5.76
N VAL A 36 -3.70 11.61 -6.87
CA VAL A 36 -2.35 11.06 -7.02
C VAL A 36 -1.63 11.90 -8.07
N ASP A 37 -0.50 12.49 -7.69
CA ASP A 37 0.28 13.42 -8.54
C ASP A 37 -0.56 14.52 -9.21
N GLY A 38 -1.55 15.04 -8.47
CA GLY A 38 -2.45 16.09 -8.94
C GLY A 38 -3.58 15.61 -9.86
N ALA A 39 -3.60 14.33 -10.24
CA ALA A 39 -4.71 13.73 -10.97
C ALA A 39 -5.80 13.23 -10.00
N PRO A 40 -7.10 13.41 -10.31
CA PRO A 40 -8.17 12.83 -9.50
C PRO A 40 -8.06 11.31 -9.41
N ALA A 41 -8.23 10.80 -8.20
CA ALA A 41 -8.14 9.38 -7.90
C ALA A 41 -9.42 8.90 -7.20
N THR A 42 -9.74 7.62 -7.39
CA THR A 42 -10.86 6.96 -6.72
C THR A 42 -10.39 5.70 -6.04
N VAL A 43 -10.94 5.40 -4.88
CA VAL A 43 -10.66 4.12 -4.21
C VAL A 43 -11.39 3.01 -4.99
N VAL A 44 -10.63 2.03 -5.48
CA VAL A 44 -11.16 0.86 -6.21
C VAL A 44 -11.35 -0.31 -5.25
N ALA A 45 -10.39 -0.52 -4.34
CA ALA A 45 -10.47 -1.56 -3.32
C ALA A 45 -9.71 -1.15 -2.04
N ILE A 46 -10.16 -1.63 -0.90
CA ILE A 46 -9.49 -1.53 0.40
C ILE A 46 -9.54 -2.91 1.05
N ASP A 47 -8.40 -3.37 1.59
CA ASP A 47 -8.33 -4.47 2.54
C ASP A 47 -7.76 -3.95 3.87
N ALA A 48 -8.67 -3.68 4.82
CA ALA A 48 -8.33 -3.23 6.17
C ALA A 48 -7.49 -4.27 6.94
N ARG A 49 -7.59 -5.56 6.62
CA ARG A 49 -6.77 -6.60 7.26
C ARG A 49 -5.30 -6.40 6.92
N THR A 50 -5.00 -6.17 5.64
CA THR A 50 -3.63 -5.95 5.19
C THR A 50 -3.19 -4.50 5.34
N ASP A 51 -4.11 -3.56 5.54
CA ASP A 51 -3.85 -2.12 5.44
C ASP A 51 -3.35 -1.73 4.05
N LEU A 52 -3.99 -2.29 3.01
CA LEU A 52 -3.72 -1.99 1.61
C LEU A 52 -4.94 -1.37 0.94
N ALA A 53 -4.69 -0.40 0.06
CA ALA A 53 -5.70 0.15 -0.83
C ALA A 53 -5.19 0.16 -2.27
N VAL A 54 -6.14 0.02 -3.21
CA VAL A 54 -5.92 0.20 -4.64
C VAL A 54 -6.77 1.36 -5.11
N LEU A 55 -6.14 2.28 -5.83
CA LEU A 55 -6.71 3.49 -6.37
C LEU A 55 -6.76 3.42 -7.89
N GLY A 56 -7.87 3.89 -8.47
CA GLY A 56 -8.01 4.14 -9.90
C GLY A 56 -7.59 5.57 -10.20
N VAL A 57 -6.58 5.73 -11.06
CA VAL A 57 -5.96 7.02 -11.42
C VAL A 57 -5.72 7.06 -12.93
N PRO A 58 -6.04 8.16 -13.62
CA PRO A 58 -5.64 8.33 -15.02
C PRO A 58 -4.14 8.61 -15.09
N THR A 59 -3.34 7.54 -15.21
CA THR A 59 -1.88 7.61 -15.34
C THR A 59 -1.40 6.82 -16.56
N ALA A 60 -0.33 7.28 -17.19
CA ALA A 60 0.37 6.60 -18.29
C ALA A 60 1.64 5.88 -17.81
N ALA A 61 1.89 5.85 -16.49
CA ALA A 61 3.05 5.20 -15.93
C ALA A 61 2.97 3.67 -16.07
N THR A 62 4.12 3.04 -16.31
CA THR A 62 4.22 1.60 -16.47
C THR A 62 4.02 0.89 -15.13
N PRO A 63 3.16 -0.14 -15.06
CA PRO A 63 3.02 -0.96 -13.86
C PRO A 63 4.31 -1.68 -13.46
N MET A 64 4.57 -1.74 -12.15
CA MET A 64 5.64 -2.56 -11.61
C MET A 64 5.26 -4.05 -11.62
N ALA A 65 6.22 -4.91 -11.98
CA ALA A 65 6.08 -6.34 -11.80
C ALA A 65 6.12 -6.68 -10.30
N LEU A 66 5.32 -7.65 -9.87
CA LEU A 66 5.34 -8.17 -8.51
C LEU A 66 6.45 -9.22 -8.37
N ALA A 67 7.24 -9.13 -7.30
CA ALA A 67 8.25 -10.12 -6.96
C ALA A 67 7.80 -10.94 -5.75
N ASP A 68 7.83 -12.26 -5.88
CA ASP A 68 7.63 -13.20 -4.78
C ASP A 68 8.99 -13.65 -4.24
N VAL A 69 9.49 -12.93 -3.24
CA VAL A 69 10.80 -13.20 -2.63
C VAL A 69 10.64 -13.26 -1.12
N VAL A 70 11.31 -14.22 -0.50
CA VAL A 70 11.34 -14.39 0.95
C VAL A 70 12.70 -13.91 1.48
N ALA A 71 12.68 -13.26 2.65
CA ALA A 71 13.86 -12.80 3.36
C ALA A 71 14.86 -13.94 3.68
N PRO A 72 16.15 -13.63 3.88
CA PRO A 72 16.76 -12.31 3.79
C PRO A 72 17.03 -11.87 2.35
N VAL A 73 16.82 -10.59 2.04
CA VAL A 73 17.12 -10.02 0.71
C VAL A 73 17.44 -8.53 0.79
N SER A 74 18.44 -8.09 0.03
CA SER A 74 18.71 -6.66 -0.19
C SER A 74 17.64 -6.06 -1.09
N ALA A 75 17.10 -4.92 -0.69
CA ALA A 75 16.02 -4.24 -1.38
C ALA A 75 16.28 -2.74 -1.44
N VAL A 76 15.46 -2.04 -2.23
CA VAL A 76 15.50 -0.59 -2.39
C VAL A 76 14.14 -0.03 -2.01
N LEU A 77 14.11 0.83 -0.99
CA LEU A 77 12.96 1.65 -0.60
C LEU A 77 12.92 2.89 -1.50
N HIS A 78 11.74 3.25 -2.01
CA HIS A 78 11.54 4.52 -2.73
C HIS A 78 10.58 5.41 -1.96
N ASP A 79 11.08 6.50 -1.40
CA ASP A 79 10.31 7.49 -0.66
C ASP A 79 10.36 8.89 -1.32
N LEU A 80 9.93 9.92 -0.58
CA LEU A 80 9.93 11.30 -1.07
C LEU A 80 11.34 11.89 -1.23
N ASP A 81 12.32 11.37 -0.49
CA ASP A 81 13.71 11.83 -0.51
C ASP A 81 14.54 11.06 -1.55
N GLY A 82 14.07 9.88 -1.97
CA GLY A 82 14.61 9.13 -3.09
C GLY A 82 14.67 7.63 -2.85
N ALA A 83 15.67 7.00 -3.46
CA ALA A 83 15.91 5.57 -3.33
C ALA A 83 16.97 5.29 -2.27
N HIS A 84 16.69 4.39 -1.33
CA HIS A 84 17.58 4.00 -0.25
C HIS A 84 17.71 2.49 -0.15
N ASP A 85 18.93 2.01 0.08
CA ASP A 85 19.17 0.59 0.29
C ASP A 85 18.63 0.17 1.66
N VAL A 86 17.88 -0.93 1.69
CA VAL A 86 17.35 -1.56 2.90
C VAL A 86 17.60 -3.06 2.85
N GLU A 87 17.63 -3.68 4.02
CA GLU A 87 17.71 -5.14 4.14
C GLU A 87 16.39 -5.67 4.67
N VAL A 88 15.72 -6.52 3.90
CA VAL A 88 14.59 -7.28 4.41
C VAL A 88 15.13 -8.41 5.26
N VAL A 89 15.02 -8.27 6.58
CA VAL A 89 15.60 -9.20 7.56
C VAL A 89 14.69 -10.39 7.87
N ARG A 90 13.37 -10.24 7.67
CA ARG A 90 12.39 -11.30 7.95
C ARG A 90 11.13 -11.15 7.10
N THR A 91 10.59 -12.28 6.63
CA THR A 91 9.21 -12.38 6.13
C THR A 91 8.37 -13.19 7.11
N GLY A 92 7.18 -12.75 7.45
CA GLY A 92 6.25 -13.55 8.25
C GLY A 92 4.99 -12.81 8.68
N THR A 93 4.19 -13.47 9.52
CA THR A 93 2.92 -12.91 10.00
C THR A 93 3.13 -11.75 10.97
N LEU A 94 2.59 -10.59 10.63
CA LEU A 94 2.33 -9.51 11.56
C LEU A 94 0.90 -9.60 12.07
N VAL A 95 0.78 -9.54 13.39
CA VAL A 95 -0.49 -9.50 14.09
C VAL A 95 -0.72 -8.07 14.58
N VAL A 96 -1.72 -7.40 14.02
CA VAL A 96 -2.13 -6.07 14.48
C VAL A 96 -3.44 -6.20 15.24
N HIS A 97 -3.47 -5.60 16.43
CA HIS A 97 -4.68 -5.49 17.22
C HIS A 97 -5.29 -4.12 16.93
N ASP A 98 -6.41 -4.12 16.20
CA ASP A 98 -7.20 -2.91 16.07
C ASP A 98 -7.94 -2.66 17.38
N THR A 99 -7.52 -1.60 18.10
CA THR A 99 -8.10 -1.24 19.38
C THR A 99 -9.50 -0.64 19.27
N THR A 100 -9.86 -0.14 18.08
CA THR A 100 -11.16 0.48 17.79
C THR A 100 -12.23 -0.59 17.65
N ASP A 101 -11.96 -1.61 16.84
CA ASP A 101 -12.93 -2.66 16.53
C ASP A 101 -12.74 -3.95 17.34
N ARG A 102 -11.68 -4.01 18.16
CA ARG A 102 -11.27 -5.22 18.92
C ARG A 102 -11.06 -6.44 18.02
N VAL A 103 -10.71 -6.20 16.76
CA VAL A 103 -10.42 -7.24 15.77
C VAL A 103 -8.91 -7.43 15.68
N ARG A 104 -8.51 -8.69 15.51
CA ARG A 104 -7.12 -9.08 15.30
C ARG A 104 -6.93 -9.32 13.80
N HIS A 105 -6.06 -8.54 13.18
CA HIS A 105 -5.69 -8.71 11.78
C HIS A 105 -4.34 -9.40 11.68
N GLU A 106 -4.30 -10.44 10.85
CA GLU A 106 -3.07 -11.13 10.48
C GLU A 106 -2.75 -10.83 9.02
N ARG A 107 -1.52 -10.40 8.76
CA ARG A 107 -1.02 -10.08 7.42
C ARG A 107 0.42 -10.53 7.24
N GLN A 108 0.77 -11.01 6.06
CA GLN A 108 2.16 -11.30 5.73
C GLN A 108 2.92 -10.00 5.45
N VAL A 109 4.05 -9.82 6.13
CA VAL A 109 4.92 -8.65 5.97
C VAL A 109 6.38 -9.03 5.80
N HIS A 110 7.09 -8.15 5.11
CA HIS A 110 8.53 -8.00 5.13
C HIS A 110 8.92 -7.01 6.22
N THR A 111 9.64 -7.45 7.24
CA THR A 111 10.31 -6.56 8.19
C THR A 111 11.69 -6.22 7.62
N PHE A 112 12.02 -4.94 7.54
CA PHE A 112 13.28 -4.45 6.98
C PHE A 112 13.95 -3.39 7.87
N THR A 113 15.25 -3.16 7.62
CA THR A 113 16.09 -2.18 8.32
C THR A 113 16.95 -1.39 7.31
N PRO A 114 17.28 -0.11 7.57
CA PRO A 114 16.87 0.70 8.73
C PRO A 114 15.37 1.02 8.72
N GLY A 115 14.86 1.57 9.82
CA GLY A 115 13.49 2.08 9.92
C GLY A 115 13.26 3.27 8.99
N VAL A 116 12.01 3.76 8.95
CA VAL A 116 11.64 4.84 8.03
C VAL A 116 11.01 6.02 8.77
N PRO A 117 11.18 7.27 8.29
CA PRO A 117 10.48 8.40 8.87
C PRO A 117 8.95 8.28 8.77
N ALA A 118 8.25 9.04 9.62
CA ALA A 118 6.81 9.21 9.47
C ALA A 118 6.47 9.83 8.11
N GLY A 119 5.43 9.31 7.44
CA GLY A 119 5.01 9.75 6.10
C GLY A 119 5.52 8.87 4.96
N THR A 120 6.32 7.83 5.26
CA THR A 120 6.76 6.83 4.26
C THR A 120 5.70 5.75 4.00
N SER A 121 4.54 5.81 4.65
CA SER A 121 3.42 4.88 4.39
C SER A 121 3.00 4.90 2.93
N GLY A 122 2.82 3.71 2.37
CA GLY A 122 2.52 3.50 0.96
C GLY A 122 3.76 3.45 0.06
N ALA A 123 4.97 3.68 0.58
CA ALA A 123 6.20 3.57 -0.19
C ALA A 123 6.43 2.14 -0.70
N PRO A 124 6.86 1.94 -1.96
CA PRO A 124 7.26 0.63 -2.44
C PRO A 124 8.66 0.27 -1.94
N ILE A 125 8.82 -1.00 -1.55
CA ILE A 125 10.12 -1.66 -1.48
C ILE A 125 10.28 -2.57 -2.70
N THR A 126 11.46 -2.51 -3.33
CA THR A 126 11.72 -3.19 -4.61
C THR A 126 12.98 -4.03 -4.57
N THR A 127 13.06 -5.04 -5.42
CA THR A 127 14.31 -5.75 -5.73
C THR A 127 15.26 -4.89 -6.57
N ALA A 128 16.50 -5.33 -6.73
CA ALA A 128 17.48 -4.66 -7.59
C ALA A 128 17.05 -4.55 -9.07
N ASP A 129 16.21 -5.47 -9.56
CA ASP A 129 15.60 -5.45 -10.89
C ASP A 129 14.30 -4.63 -10.97
N ARG A 130 13.98 -3.86 -9.91
CA ARG A 130 12.81 -2.97 -9.81
C ARG A 130 11.46 -3.68 -9.82
N ALA A 131 11.42 -4.93 -9.36
CA ALA A 131 10.17 -5.61 -9.08
C ALA A 131 9.71 -5.30 -7.65
N LEU A 132 8.40 -5.14 -7.45
CA LEU A 132 7.79 -4.77 -6.19
C LEU A 132 7.80 -5.94 -5.22
N LEU A 133 8.50 -5.78 -4.09
CA LEU A 133 8.50 -6.74 -2.98
C LEU A 133 7.34 -6.49 -2.01
N GLY A 134 6.99 -5.22 -1.80
CA GLY A 134 5.96 -4.87 -0.84
C GLY A 134 5.73 -3.37 -0.70
N ILE A 135 4.75 -3.03 0.12
CA ILE A 135 4.31 -1.65 0.38
C ILE A 135 4.43 -1.37 1.87
N VAL A 136 5.14 -0.31 2.24
CA VAL A 136 5.35 0.10 3.64
C VAL A 136 4.00 0.48 4.27
N VAL A 137 3.69 -0.10 5.43
CA VAL A 137 2.45 0.19 6.17
C VAL A 137 2.69 0.58 7.63
N LEU A 138 3.85 0.24 8.18
CA LEU A 138 4.13 0.45 9.59
C LEU A 138 5.61 0.76 9.81
N ASP A 139 5.88 1.88 10.47
CA ASP A 139 7.19 2.16 11.07
C ASP A 139 7.24 1.65 12.52
N ARG A 140 8.42 1.18 12.95
CA ARG A 140 8.75 0.82 14.33
C ARG A 140 9.99 1.60 14.78
N ALA A 141 9.80 2.89 15.01
CA ALA A 141 10.85 3.79 15.50
C ALA A 141 11.60 3.26 16.75
N ASP A 142 10.97 2.44 17.61
CA ASP A 142 11.61 1.86 18.79
C ASP A 142 12.65 0.78 18.47
N ARG A 143 12.64 0.24 17.24
CA ARG A 143 13.47 -0.90 16.82
C ARG A 143 14.31 -0.64 15.57
N ASP A 144 14.32 0.60 15.07
CA ASP A 144 14.97 0.96 13.81
C ASP A 144 14.61 0.00 12.67
N ALA A 145 13.31 -0.30 12.55
CA ALA A 145 12.77 -1.24 11.59
C ALA A 145 11.40 -0.78 11.10
N ALA A 146 11.00 -1.26 9.93
CA ALA A 146 9.66 -1.04 9.39
C ALA A 146 9.10 -2.33 8.78
N ASP A 147 7.78 -2.38 8.61
CA ASP A 147 7.09 -3.49 7.97
C ASP A 147 6.42 -3.03 6.67
N ALA A 148 6.67 -3.79 5.61
CA ALA A 148 5.98 -3.68 4.33
C ALA A 148 5.11 -4.91 4.09
N VAL A 149 3.86 -4.71 3.68
CA VAL A 149 2.98 -5.81 3.27
C VAL A 149 3.52 -6.42 1.99
N THR A 150 3.54 -7.75 1.95
CA THR A 150 4.10 -8.49 0.81
C THR A 150 3.34 -8.25 -0.50
N SER A 151 4.05 -8.35 -1.61
CA SER A 151 3.46 -8.32 -2.96
C SER A 151 2.41 -9.42 -3.19
N ALA A 152 2.49 -10.55 -2.48
CA ALA A 152 1.52 -11.64 -2.54
C ALA A 152 0.14 -11.22 -1.98
N GLU A 153 0.14 -10.49 -0.86
CA GLU A 153 -1.10 -9.92 -0.29
C GLU A 153 -1.71 -8.87 -1.23
N LEU A 154 -0.86 -8.04 -1.86
CA LEU A 154 -1.30 -7.11 -2.90
C LEU A 154 -1.89 -7.84 -4.12
N ALA A 155 -1.25 -8.91 -4.59
CA ALA A 155 -1.75 -9.72 -5.70
C ALA A 155 -3.14 -10.29 -5.39
N ALA A 156 -3.36 -10.75 -4.14
CA ALA A 156 -4.66 -11.20 -3.69
C ALA A 156 -5.72 -10.08 -3.76
N LEU A 157 -5.39 -8.87 -3.28
CA LEU A 157 -6.29 -7.71 -3.37
C LEU A 157 -6.61 -7.33 -4.83
N LEU A 158 -5.60 -7.32 -5.71
CA LEU A 158 -5.77 -7.01 -7.13
C LEU A 158 -6.66 -8.04 -7.85
N SER A 159 -6.61 -9.31 -7.46
CA SER A 159 -7.48 -10.35 -8.04
C SER A 159 -8.96 -10.11 -7.75
N VAL A 160 -9.27 -9.55 -6.58
CA VAL A 160 -10.64 -9.17 -6.19
C VAL A 160 -11.06 -7.89 -6.90
N ALA A 161 -10.17 -6.89 -6.98
CA ALA A 161 -10.43 -5.61 -7.65
C ALA A 161 -10.62 -5.75 -9.18
N GLY A 162 -9.85 -6.64 -9.81
CA GLY A 162 -9.91 -6.91 -11.26
C GLY A 162 -11.04 -7.85 -11.67
N SER A 163 -11.73 -8.49 -10.72
CA SER A 163 -12.93 -9.25 -11.02
C SER A 163 -14.05 -8.27 -11.39
N PRO A 164 -14.64 -8.34 -12.60
CA PRO A 164 -15.82 -7.54 -12.90
C PRO A 164 -16.92 -7.98 -11.93
N GLY A 165 -17.20 -7.15 -10.92
CA GLY A 165 -18.33 -7.36 -10.03
C GLY A 165 -19.61 -7.52 -10.85
N PRO A 166 -20.63 -8.24 -10.33
CA PRO A 166 -21.90 -8.36 -11.02
C PRO A 166 -22.39 -6.95 -11.36
N ARG A 167 -22.48 -6.66 -12.67
CA ARG A 167 -23.10 -5.44 -13.15
C ARG A 167 -24.52 -5.47 -12.61
N LEU A 168 -24.80 -4.70 -11.56
CA LEU A 168 -26.16 -4.34 -11.17
C LEU A 168 -26.70 -3.44 -12.28
N GLY A 169 -27.07 -4.07 -13.39
CA GLY A 169 -27.84 -3.45 -14.43
C GLY A 169 -29.23 -3.21 -13.86
N CYS A 170 -29.52 -1.97 -13.49
CA CYS A 170 -30.89 -1.50 -13.42
C CYS A 170 -31.47 -1.56 -14.84
N GLY A 171 -32.03 -2.71 -15.20
CA GLY A 171 -32.89 -2.84 -16.35
C GLY A 171 -34.12 -1.97 -16.14
N ARG A 172 -34.29 -0.97 -17.01
CA ARG A 172 -35.61 -0.37 -17.24
C ARG A 172 -36.29 -1.20 -18.32
N GLY A 173 -37.42 -1.79 -17.98
CA GLY A 173 -38.43 -2.35 -18.87
C GLY A 173 -39.79 -2.06 -18.25
#